data_AF-V9FKI0-F1
#
_entry.id   AF-V9FKI0-F1
#
_cell.length_a   1.000
_cell.length_b   1.000
_cell.length_c   1.000
_cell.angle_alpha   90.00
_cell.angle_beta   90.00
_cell.angle_gamma   90.00
#
_symmetry.space_group_name_H-M   'P 1'
#
loop_
_entity.id
_entity.type
_entity.pdbx_description
1 polymer ?
#
loop_
_entity_poly.entity_id
_entity_poly.type
_entity_poly.pdbx_seq_one_letter_code
_entity_poly.pdbx_strand_id
1 'polypeptide(L)'
;MKGLVKDLAHARCKTQLGEYKQRIQSLLQRPQHLKEFVGHVERVQSLKSKQKALAKNTNVLDDLRSVQESYKEETEAVDAFVASRVGEMTQQLDANIQRLDEQVLQLHNQLQGGLLIDASHFEDPSAVKSELESVKQRLTQLNELSKQYTEYQTLFNLMPFKHLNLQATQEHFATVNGEELSKDVAVAFEDAYALHKKLSNDVTAVLKDRTAAFKLNMPTVLELGNPAVKDRH
;
A
#
# COMPACT_ATOMS: atom_id res chain seq x y z
N MET A 1 25.31 12.59 -2.84
CA MET A 1 25.33 13.99 -2.36
C MET A 1 26.57 14.38 -1.54
N LYS A 2 27.02 13.61 -0.52
CA LYS A 2 28.18 13.96 0.33
C LYS A 2 29.49 14.27 -0.44
N GLY A 3 29.80 13.51 -1.51
CA GLY A 3 31.00 13.74 -2.35
C GLY A 3 30.96 15.06 -3.11
N LEU A 4 29.85 15.33 -3.80
CA LEU A 4 29.63 16.57 -4.57
C LEU A 4 29.74 17.84 -3.71
N VAL A 5 29.20 17.82 -2.48
CA VAL A 5 29.28 18.97 -1.56
C VAL A 5 30.72 19.21 -1.10
N LYS A 6 31.46 18.13 -0.80
CA LYS A 6 32.88 18.21 -0.41
C LYS A 6 33.74 18.75 -1.56
N ASP A 7 33.53 18.28 -2.78
CA ASP A 7 34.30 18.71 -3.94
C ASP A 7 33.99 20.17 -4.31
N LEU A 8 32.72 20.57 -4.23
CA LEU A 8 32.30 21.96 -4.43
C LEU A 8 32.89 22.89 -3.36
N ALA A 9 32.89 22.47 -2.09
CA ALA A 9 33.49 23.22 -0.99
C ALA A 9 35.00 23.37 -1.17
N HIS A 10 35.69 22.29 -1.54
CA HIS A 10 37.15 22.30 -1.74
C HIS A 10 37.55 23.18 -2.93
N ALA A 11 36.82 23.11 -4.04
CA ALA A 11 37.04 23.98 -5.20
C ALA A 11 36.84 25.46 -4.85
N ARG A 12 35.76 25.79 -4.12
CA ARG A 12 35.50 27.17 -3.66
C ARG A 12 36.58 27.69 -2.71
N CYS A 13 37.03 26.89 -1.75
CA CYS A 13 38.13 27.25 -0.85
C CYS A 13 39.43 27.50 -1.61
N LYS A 14 39.77 26.67 -2.61
CA LYS A 14 40.98 26.84 -3.42
C LYS A 14 40.96 28.14 -4.21
N THR A 15 39.84 28.47 -4.85
CA THR A 15 39.66 29.74 -5.58
C THR A 15 39.77 30.94 -4.65
N GLN A 16 39.08 30.90 -3.51
CA GLN A 16 39.16 31.98 -2.51
C GLN A 16 40.58 32.18 -1.98
N LEU A 17 41.32 31.10 -1.71
CA LEU A 17 42.71 31.17 -1.26
C LEU A 17 43.61 31.86 -2.30
N GLY A 18 43.41 31.57 -3.59
CA GLY A 18 44.11 32.23 -4.70
C GLY A 18 43.85 33.73 -4.74
N GLU A 19 42.57 34.12 -4.62
CA GLU A 19 42.19 35.53 -4.56
C GLU A 19 42.78 36.24 -3.33
N TYR A 20 42.80 35.60 -2.15
CA TYR A 20 43.40 36.17 -0.95
C TYR A 20 44.88 36.46 -1.13
N LYS A 21 45.64 35.54 -1.74
CA LYS A 21 47.08 35.75 -2.03
C LYS A 21 47.27 36.98 -2.93
N GLN A 22 46.45 37.12 -3.97
CA GLN A 22 46.52 38.26 -4.89
C GLN A 22 46.12 39.59 -4.22
N ARG A 23 45.12 39.57 -3.33
CA ARG A 23 44.70 40.74 -2.55
C ARG A 23 45.79 41.19 -1.56
N ILE A 24 46.42 40.25 -0.84
CA ILE A 24 47.55 40.53 0.06
C ILE A 24 48.70 41.18 -0.71
N GLN A 25 49.05 40.63 -1.88
CA GLN A 25 50.11 41.20 -2.72
C GLN A 25 49.80 42.63 -3.18
N SER A 26 48.54 42.93 -3.48
CA SER A 26 48.09 44.28 -3.87
C SER A 26 48.14 45.28 -2.71
N LEU A 27 47.88 44.83 -1.48
CA LEU A 27 47.94 45.64 -0.26
C LEU A 27 49.38 45.95 0.18
N LEU A 28 50.34 45.09 -0.18
CA LEU A 28 51.76 45.27 0.16
C LEU A 28 52.49 46.29 -0.73
N GLN A 29 51.89 46.71 -1.86
CA GLN A 29 52.46 47.75 -2.71
C GLN A 29 52.52 49.08 -1.95
N ARG A 30 53.71 49.71 -1.92
CA ARG A 30 53.92 51.04 -1.31
C ARG A 30 54.16 52.07 -2.42
N PRO A 31 53.14 52.83 -2.83
CA PRO A 31 53.27 53.81 -3.91
C PRO A 31 54.17 54.97 -3.47
N GLN A 32 55.02 55.48 -4.37
CA GLN A 32 55.92 56.60 -4.07
C GLN A 32 55.43 57.93 -4.67
N HIS A 33 54.51 57.86 -5.64
CA HIS A 33 53.96 59.05 -6.31
C HIS A 33 52.46 59.22 -6.05
N LEU A 34 52.01 60.48 -6.01
CA LEU A 34 50.62 60.84 -5.65
C LEU A 34 49.57 60.14 -6.52
N LYS A 35 49.79 60.06 -7.84
CA LYS A 35 48.88 59.40 -8.79
C LYS A 35 48.72 57.90 -8.49
N GLU A 36 49.79 57.24 -8.10
CA GLU A 36 49.79 55.82 -7.74
C GLU A 36 49.14 55.59 -6.37
N PHE A 37 49.31 56.55 -5.44
CA PHE A 37 48.69 56.52 -4.12
C PHE A 37 47.17 56.66 -4.19
N VAL A 38 46.63 57.57 -5.01
CA VAL A 38 45.18 57.71 -5.21
C VAL A 38 44.56 56.40 -5.72
N GLY A 39 45.13 55.82 -6.78
CA GLY A 39 44.68 54.53 -7.31
C GLY A 39 44.90 53.36 -6.33
N HIS A 40 45.87 53.46 -5.41
CA HIS A 40 46.03 52.48 -4.33
C HIS A 40 44.93 52.63 -3.26
N VAL A 41 44.57 53.85 -2.85
CA VAL A 41 43.50 54.12 -1.87
C VAL A 41 42.14 53.62 -2.38
N GLU A 42 41.81 53.88 -3.65
CA GLU A 42 40.57 53.38 -4.27
C GLU A 42 40.53 51.84 -4.28
N ARG A 43 41.64 51.19 -4.65
CA ARG A 43 41.78 49.73 -4.57
C ARG A 43 41.59 49.21 -3.14
N VAL A 44 42.22 49.85 -2.15
CA VAL A 44 42.10 49.47 -0.73
C VAL A 44 40.67 49.62 -0.22
N GLN A 45 39.96 50.69 -0.59
CA GLN A 45 38.55 50.88 -0.21
C GLN A 45 37.64 49.80 -0.83
N SER A 46 37.86 49.47 -2.11
CA SER A 46 37.16 48.37 -2.79
C SER A 46 37.45 47.00 -2.16
N LEU A 47 38.68 46.78 -1.70
CA LEU A 47 39.05 45.55 -1.00
C LEU A 47 38.40 45.44 0.39
N LYS A 48 38.28 46.55 1.12
CA LYS A 48 37.59 46.59 2.42
C LYS A 48 36.09 46.27 2.30
N SER A 49 35.41 46.79 1.29
CA SER A 49 33.98 46.47 1.07
C SER A 49 33.79 44.99 0.72
N LYS A 50 34.65 44.44 -0.14
CA LYS A 50 34.67 43.00 -0.47
C LYS A 50 34.99 42.12 0.74
N GLN A 51 35.89 42.54 1.63
CA GLN A 51 36.19 41.83 2.88
C GLN A 51 34.97 41.71 3.79
N LYS A 52 34.19 42.79 3.94
CA LYS A 52 32.97 42.79 4.76
C LYS A 52 31.89 41.86 4.21
N ALA A 53 31.72 41.82 2.89
CA ALA A 53 30.80 40.88 2.23
C ALA A 53 31.26 39.42 2.42
N LEU A 54 32.56 39.16 2.32
CA LEU A 54 33.14 37.84 2.49
C LEU A 54 33.01 37.31 3.91
N ALA A 55 33.22 38.16 4.93
CA ALA A 55 33.03 37.80 6.33
C ALA A 55 31.58 37.37 6.63
N LYS A 56 30.58 38.04 6.05
CA LYS A 56 29.17 37.62 6.17
C LYS A 56 28.93 36.23 5.56
N ASN A 57 29.53 35.94 4.40
CA ASN A 57 29.40 34.64 3.74
C ASN A 57 30.09 33.50 4.52
N THR A 58 31.19 33.78 5.23
CA THR A 58 31.84 32.81 6.10
C THR A 58 30.94 32.42 7.26
N ASN A 59 30.27 33.38 7.92
CA ASN A 59 29.32 33.08 8.99
C ASN A 59 28.18 32.18 8.50
N VAL A 60 27.63 32.44 7.31
CA VAL A 60 26.59 31.59 6.71
C VAL A 60 27.08 30.17 6.46
N LEU A 61 28.35 29.99 6.09
CA LEU A 61 28.94 28.65 5.93
C LEU A 61 29.11 27.93 7.27
N ASP A 62 29.47 28.64 8.33
CA ASP A 62 29.59 28.08 9.67
C ASP A 62 28.22 27.69 10.24
N ASP A 63 27.19 28.53 10.04
CA ASP A 63 25.80 28.22 10.39
C ASP A 63 25.27 26.99 9.63
N LEU A 64 25.52 26.91 8.32
CA LEU A 64 25.14 25.76 7.50
C LEU A 64 25.85 24.48 7.94
N ARG A 65 27.12 24.55 8.33
CA ARG A 65 27.87 23.41 8.88
C ARG A 65 27.28 22.94 10.18
N SER A 66 26.91 23.86 11.07
CA SER A 66 26.25 23.53 12.34
C SER A 66 24.91 22.81 12.10
N VAL A 67 24.06 23.34 11.22
CA VAL A 67 22.78 22.70 10.88
C VAL A 67 22.98 21.34 10.22
N GLN A 68 24.00 21.19 9.37
CA GLN A 68 24.31 19.92 8.73
C GLN A 68 24.78 18.87 9.76
N GLU A 69 25.53 19.27 10.77
CA GLU A 69 25.98 18.39 11.84
C GLU A 69 24.81 17.94 12.71
N SER A 70 23.93 18.86 13.13
CA SER A 70 22.70 18.51 13.84
C SER A 70 21.78 17.59 13.01
N TYR A 71 21.60 17.88 11.72
CA TYR A 71 20.80 17.00 10.85
C TYR A 71 21.40 15.60 10.75
N LYS A 72 22.73 15.48 10.68
CA LYS A 72 23.42 14.20 10.65
C LYS A 72 23.20 13.43 11.96
N GLU A 73 23.38 14.09 13.10
CA GLU A 73 23.15 13.49 14.42
C GLU A 73 21.71 13.00 14.58
N GLU A 74 20.73 13.82 14.21
CA GLU A 74 19.30 13.45 14.24
C GLU A 74 18.98 12.30 13.28
N THR A 75 19.57 12.29 12.07
CA THR A 75 19.39 11.19 11.12
C THR A 75 19.96 9.88 11.68
N GLU A 76 21.16 9.91 12.25
CA GLU A 76 21.79 8.74 12.87
C GLU A 76 20.99 8.24 14.09
N ALA A 77 20.40 9.15 14.88
CA ALA A 77 19.51 8.80 15.99
C ALA A 77 18.21 8.14 15.51
N VAL A 78 17.58 8.67 14.44
CA VAL A 78 16.38 8.07 13.84
C VAL A 78 16.69 6.69 13.24
N ASP A 79 17.82 6.54 12.54
CA ASP A 79 18.25 5.26 11.97
C ASP A 79 18.45 4.21 13.08
N ALA A 80 19.10 4.59 14.20
CA ALA A 80 19.27 3.71 15.35
C ALA A 80 17.93 3.32 16.00
N PHE A 81 17.00 4.27 16.12
CA PHE A 81 15.67 4.01 16.65
C PHE A 81 14.89 3.02 15.76
N VAL A 82 14.85 3.26 14.45
CA VAL A 82 14.20 2.37 13.48
C VAL A 82 14.82 0.97 13.55
N ALA A 83 16.15 0.86 13.53
CA ALA A 83 16.84 -0.43 13.63
C ALA A 83 16.49 -1.19 14.93
N SER A 84 16.31 -0.47 16.04
CA SER A 84 15.94 -1.09 17.34
C SER A 84 14.49 -1.60 17.38
N ARG A 85 13.58 -1.03 16.58
CA ARG A 85 12.14 -1.34 16.62
C ARG A 85 11.65 -2.15 15.43
N VAL A 86 12.34 -2.13 14.29
CA VAL A 86 11.89 -2.77 13.05
C VAL A 86 11.67 -4.28 13.23
N GLY A 87 12.48 -4.94 14.07
CA GLY A 87 12.31 -6.36 14.40
C GLY A 87 10.99 -6.65 15.14
N GLU A 88 10.67 -5.86 16.17
CA GLU A 88 9.41 -5.97 16.92
C GLU A 88 8.20 -5.67 16.03
N MET A 89 8.28 -4.59 15.24
CA MET A 89 7.21 -4.18 14.32
C MET A 89 6.97 -5.23 13.22
N THR A 90 8.04 -5.87 12.73
CA THR A 90 7.93 -6.98 11.77
C THR A 90 7.21 -8.18 12.39
N GLN A 91 7.57 -8.57 13.61
CA GLN A 91 6.88 -9.67 14.31
C GLN A 91 5.40 -9.37 14.55
N GLN A 92 5.07 -8.12 14.89
CA GLN A 92 3.67 -7.70 15.06
C GLN A 92 2.90 -7.77 13.74
N LEU A 93 3.53 -7.36 12.63
CA LEU A 93 2.95 -7.45 11.30
C LEU A 93 2.70 -8.91 10.89
N ASP A 94 3.66 -9.81 11.12
CA ASP A 94 3.52 -11.23 10.84
C ASP A 94 2.37 -11.85 11.66
N ALA A 95 2.26 -11.52 12.94
CA ALA A 95 1.17 -11.98 13.80
C ALA A 95 -0.20 -11.46 13.30
N ASN A 96 -0.26 -10.23 12.80
CA ASN A 96 -1.48 -9.67 12.22
C ASN A 96 -1.87 -10.36 10.90
N ILE A 97 -0.89 -10.71 10.06
CA ILE A 97 -1.11 -11.48 8.83
C ILE A 97 -1.65 -12.88 9.16
N GLN A 98 -1.08 -13.56 10.16
CA GLN A 98 -1.57 -14.87 10.61
C GLN A 98 -3.03 -14.81 11.09
N ARG A 99 -3.37 -13.82 11.94
CA ARG A 99 -4.75 -13.62 12.40
C ARG A 99 -5.72 -13.30 11.28
N LEU A 100 -5.26 -12.56 10.27
CA LEU A 100 -6.06 -12.29 9.07
C LEU A 100 -6.34 -13.59 8.33
N ASP A 101 -5.32 -14.43 8.13
CA ASP A 101 -5.46 -15.72 7.45
C ASP A 101 -6.39 -16.67 8.21
N GLU A 102 -6.29 -16.73 9.54
CA GLU A 102 -7.21 -17.48 10.40
C GLU A 102 -8.67 -17.01 10.24
N GLN A 103 -8.91 -15.69 10.21
CA GLN A 103 -10.25 -15.13 9.98
C GLN A 103 -10.79 -15.50 8.59
N VAL A 104 -9.95 -15.50 7.57
CA VAL A 104 -10.32 -15.93 6.23
C VAL A 104 -10.72 -17.40 6.22
N LEU A 105 -9.95 -18.27 6.87
CA LEU A 105 -10.27 -19.70 6.96
C LEU A 105 -11.58 -19.95 7.72
N GLN A 106 -11.85 -19.17 8.77
CA GLN A 106 -13.14 -19.23 9.48
C GLN A 106 -14.31 -18.85 8.57
N LEU A 107 -14.19 -17.76 7.81
CA LEU A 107 -15.20 -17.37 6.81
C LEU A 107 -15.36 -18.43 5.72
N HIS A 108 -14.26 -19.03 5.26
CA HIS A 108 -14.30 -20.09 4.27
C HIS A 108 -15.10 -21.30 4.76
N ASN A 109 -14.85 -21.75 6.00
CA ASN A 109 -15.60 -22.84 6.61
C ASN A 109 -17.08 -22.49 6.85
N GLN A 110 -17.39 -21.23 7.17
CA GLN A 110 -18.78 -20.75 7.27
C GLN A 110 -19.49 -20.80 5.92
N LEU A 111 -18.82 -20.43 4.83
CA LEU A 111 -19.37 -20.54 3.47
C LEU A 111 -19.60 -22.00 3.05
N GLN A 112 -18.79 -22.92 3.57
CA GLN A 112 -18.89 -24.36 3.32
C GLN A 112 -19.80 -25.12 4.30
N GLY A 113 -20.55 -24.43 5.16
CA GLY A 113 -21.39 -25.10 6.15
C GLY A 113 -22.47 -24.23 6.79
N GLY A 114 -23.14 -24.76 7.79
CA GLY A 114 -24.14 -24.03 8.58
C GLY A 114 -25.37 -23.61 7.77
N LEU A 115 -25.89 -22.41 8.09
CA LEU A 115 -27.16 -21.87 7.60
C LEU A 115 -27.20 -21.67 6.07
N LEU A 116 -26.04 -21.66 5.41
CA LEU A 116 -25.90 -21.50 3.95
C LEU A 116 -26.10 -22.81 3.16
N ILE A 117 -25.93 -23.96 3.82
CA ILE A 117 -26.08 -25.31 3.22
C ILE A 117 -27.22 -26.09 3.88
N ASP A 118 -27.74 -25.62 5.01
CA ASP A 118 -28.79 -26.29 5.77
C ASP A 118 -30.16 -26.23 5.05
N ALA A 119 -30.55 -27.37 4.48
CA ALA A 119 -31.82 -27.56 3.78
C ALA A 119 -33.06 -27.34 4.67
N SER A 120 -32.91 -27.29 6.00
CA SER A 120 -34.04 -27.06 6.92
C SER A 120 -34.51 -25.60 6.96
N HIS A 121 -33.69 -24.64 6.49
CA HIS A 121 -34.01 -23.21 6.46
C HIS A 121 -34.40 -22.71 5.05
N PHE A 122 -34.71 -23.62 4.11
CA PHE A 122 -35.06 -23.31 2.73
C PHE A 122 -36.27 -22.36 2.57
N GLU A 123 -37.17 -22.29 3.57
CA GLU A 123 -38.36 -21.44 3.51
C GLU A 123 -38.10 -19.97 3.90
N ASP A 124 -36.95 -19.64 4.49
CA ASP A 124 -36.59 -18.26 4.83
C ASP A 124 -35.24 -17.83 4.22
N PRO A 125 -35.25 -17.38 2.95
CA PRO A 125 -34.06 -16.85 2.28
C PRO A 125 -33.48 -15.58 2.92
N SER A 126 -34.22 -14.91 3.81
CA SER A 126 -33.79 -13.63 4.38
C SER A 126 -32.60 -13.79 5.32
N ALA A 127 -32.57 -14.87 6.10
CA ALA A 127 -31.46 -15.21 6.99
C ALA A 127 -30.18 -15.53 6.21
N VAL A 128 -30.28 -16.34 5.15
CA VAL A 128 -29.17 -16.66 4.23
C VAL A 128 -28.62 -15.39 3.59
N LYS A 129 -29.50 -14.51 3.10
CA LYS A 129 -29.10 -13.24 2.49
C LYS A 129 -28.38 -12.33 3.48
N SER A 130 -28.89 -12.19 4.70
CA SER A 130 -28.27 -11.37 5.74
C SER A 130 -26.87 -11.89 6.11
N GLU A 131 -26.70 -13.22 6.18
CA GLU A 131 -25.40 -13.83 6.45
C GLU A 131 -24.40 -13.60 5.30
N LEU A 132 -24.84 -13.77 4.05
CA LEU A 132 -24.00 -13.48 2.88
C LEU A 132 -23.59 -12.00 2.78
N GLU A 133 -24.47 -11.07 3.14
CA GLU A 133 -24.13 -9.64 3.22
C GLU A 133 -23.09 -9.36 4.31
N SER A 134 -23.22 -10.00 5.48
CA SER A 134 -22.24 -9.95 6.57
C SER A 134 -20.87 -10.49 6.12
N VAL A 135 -20.84 -11.66 5.47
CA VAL A 135 -19.62 -12.26 4.93
C VAL A 135 -18.98 -11.37 3.86
N LYS A 136 -19.77 -10.78 2.96
CA LYS A 136 -19.28 -9.83 1.95
C LYS A 136 -18.61 -8.62 2.58
N GLN A 137 -19.23 -8.05 3.61
CA GLN A 137 -18.66 -6.90 4.33
C GLN A 137 -17.35 -7.28 5.01
N ARG A 138 -17.28 -8.46 5.64
CA ARG A 138 -16.09 -8.98 6.30
C ARG A 138 -14.95 -9.23 5.31
N LEU A 139 -15.21 -9.89 4.17
CA LEU A 139 -14.22 -10.11 3.11
C LEU A 139 -13.68 -8.79 2.54
N THR A 140 -14.52 -7.77 2.42
CA THR A 140 -14.09 -6.44 1.98
C THR A 140 -13.11 -5.81 2.98
N GLN A 141 -13.40 -5.90 4.28
CA GLN A 141 -12.52 -5.40 5.33
C GLN A 141 -11.17 -6.14 5.35
N LEU A 142 -11.19 -7.47 5.26
CA LEU A 142 -9.96 -8.28 5.25
C LEU A 142 -9.09 -8.00 4.01
N ASN A 143 -9.72 -7.73 2.85
CA ASN A 143 -9.01 -7.34 1.64
C ASN A 143 -8.30 -5.99 1.76
N GLU A 144 -8.91 -5.04 2.47
CA GLU A 144 -8.27 -3.75 2.69
C GLU A 144 -7.09 -3.89 3.66
N LEU A 145 -7.26 -4.67 4.73
CA LEU A 145 -6.16 -4.99 5.65
C LEU A 145 -5.01 -5.73 4.96
N SER A 146 -5.28 -6.68 4.06
CA SER A 146 -4.22 -7.39 3.34
C SER A 146 -3.39 -6.46 2.44
N LYS A 147 -4.03 -5.47 1.81
CA LYS A 147 -3.32 -4.44 1.02
C LYS A 147 -2.44 -3.57 1.92
N GLN A 148 -2.98 -3.08 3.03
CA GLN A 148 -2.23 -2.27 4.00
C GLN A 148 -1.03 -3.04 4.55
N TYR A 149 -1.19 -4.31 4.91
CA TYR A 149 -0.07 -5.14 5.38
C TYR A 149 0.97 -5.38 4.29
N THR A 150 0.55 -5.57 3.04
CA THR A 150 1.47 -5.66 1.89
C THR A 150 2.28 -4.36 1.71
N GLU A 151 1.65 -3.20 1.87
CA GLU A 151 2.35 -1.91 1.86
C GLU A 151 3.37 -1.80 2.99
N TYR A 152 3.03 -2.23 4.21
CA TYR A 152 3.97 -2.24 5.33
C TYR A 152 5.16 -3.18 5.10
N GLN A 153 4.91 -4.37 4.53
CA GLN A 153 5.98 -5.30 4.17
C GLN A 153 6.95 -4.67 3.15
N THR A 154 6.44 -3.96 2.13
CA THR A 154 7.31 -3.29 1.16
C THR A 154 8.10 -2.14 1.79
N LEU A 155 7.49 -1.34 2.68
CA LEU A 155 8.18 -0.28 3.43
C LEU A 155 9.31 -0.83 4.32
N PHE A 156 9.12 -2.02 4.91
CA PHE A 156 10.13 -2.68 5.73
C PHE A 156 11.15 -3.48 4.90
N ASN A 157 11.06 -3.42 3.56
CA ASN A 157 11.87 -4.21 2.63
C ASN A 157 11.73 -5.73 2.85
N LEU A 158 10.57 -6.18 3.29
CA LEU A 158 10.18 -7.58 3.42
C LEU A 158 9.52 -8.08 2.14
N MET A 159 9.55 -9.39 1.92
CA MET A 159 8.84 -10.00 0.80
C MET A 159 7.32 -9.94 1.07
N PRO A 160 6.51 -9.40 0.16
CA PRO A 160 5.06 -9.41 0.29
C PRO A 160 4.49 -10.81 0.48
N PHE A 161 3.63 -10.98 1.48
CA PHE A 161 2.92 -12.23 1.72
C PHE A 161 1.83 -12.43 0.65
N LYS A 162 1.70 -13.66 0.15
CA LYS A 162 0.65 -14.01 -0.81
C LYS A 162 -0.58 -14.51 -0.06
N HIS A 163 -1.64 -13.71 -0.05
CA HIS A 163 -2.90 -14.04 0.61
C HIS A 163 -3.76 -15.02 -0.21
N LEU A 164 -3.25 -16.23 -0.46
CA LEU A 164 -3.90 -17.25 -1.30
C LEU A 164 -5.27 -17.67 -0.75
N ASN A 165 -5.39 -17.84 0.57
CA ASN A 165 -6.67 -18.21 1.19
C ASN A 165 -7.73 -17.12 0.99
N LEU A 166 -7.34 -15.84 1.06
CA LEU A 166 -8.25 -14.72 0.84
C LEU A 166 -8.73 -14.71 -0.60
N GLN A 167 -7.80 -14.87 -1.55
CA GLN A 167 -8.13 -14.95 -2.97
C GLN A 167 -9.09 -16.13 -3.24
N ALA A 168 -8.77 -17.33 -2.75
CA ALA A 168 -9.61 -18.50 -2.93
C ALA A 168 -11.01 -18.32 -2.31
N THR A 169 -11.10 -17.69 -1.14
CA THR A 169 -12.39 -17.44 -0.47
C THR A 169 -13.20 -16.37 -1.19
N GLN A 170 -12.56 -15.32 -1.71
CA GLN A 170 -13.22 -14.31 -2.55
C GLN A 170 -13.73 -14.91 -3.86
N GLU A 171 -12.93 -15.76 -4.51
CA GLU A 171 -13.33 -16.48 -5.73
C GLU A 171 -14.52 -17.39 -5.44
N HIS A 172 -14.47 -18.15 -4.34
CA HIS A 172 -15.57 -19.01 -3.91
C HIS A 172 -16.85 -18.22 -3.60
N PHE A 173 -16.73 -17.04 -2.99
CA PHE A 173 -17.87 -16.18 -2.69
C PHE A 173 -18.45 -15.50 -3.94
N ALA A 174 -17.59 -15.07 -4.86
CA ALA A 174 -17.97 -14.29 -6.04
C ALA A 174 -18.50 -15.16 -7.18
N THR A 175 -18.14 -16.44 -7.22
CA THR A 175 -18.50 -17.34 -8.33
C THR A 175 -19.51 -18.38 -7.89
N VAL A 176 -20.73 -18.26 -8.44
CA VAL A 176 -21.65 -19.40 -8.52
C VAL A 176 -21.52 -19.94 -9.93
N ASN A 177 -21.09 -21.21 -10.05
CA ASN A 177 -21.02 -21.87 -11.35
C ASN A 177 -22.44 -22.16 -11.86
N GLY A 178 -23.03 -21.21 -12.59
CA GLY A 178 -24.40 -21.31 -13.07
C GLY A 178 -24.65 -22.52 -13.98
N GLU A 179 -23.64 -22.97 -14.73
CA GLU A 179 -23.74 -24.16 -15.60
C GLU A 179 -23.81 -25.45 -14.79
N GLU A 180 -22.99 -25.57 -13.74
CA GLU A 180 -23.01 -26.69 -12.81
C GLU A 180 -24.31 -26.71 -12.01
N LEU A 181 -24.73 -25.55 -11.48
CA LEU A 181 -26.01 -25.40 -10.81
C LEU A 181 -27.19 -25.79 -11.72
N SER A 182 -27.15 -25.42 -13.01
CA SER A 182 -28.19 -25.79 -13.98
C SER A 182 -28.28 -27.30 -14.20
N LYS A 183 -27.13 -27.99 -14.25
CA LYS A 183 -27.08 -29.46 -14.35
C LYS A 183 -27.64 -30.11 -13.09
N ASP A 184 -27.25 -29.65 -11.91
CA ASP A 184 -27.72 -30.20 -10.63
C ASP A 184 -29.23 -30.04 -10.47
N VAL A 185 -29.77 -28.87 -10.83
CA VAL A 185 -31.21 -28.61 -10.83
C VAL A 185 -31.96 -29.49 -11.83
N ALA A 186 -31.37 -29.76 -13.00
CA ALA A 186 -31.96 -30.67 -13.97
C ALA A 186 -32.04 -32.11 -13.43
N VAL A 187 -30.97 -32.60 -12.80
CA VAL A 187 -30.93 -33.92 -12.15
C VAL A 187 -31.95 -33.99 -11.02
N ALA A 188 -31.97 -32.99 -10.12
CA ALA A 188 -32.90 -32.94 -9.00
C ALA A 188 -34.38 -32.94 -9.46
N PHE A 189 -34.69 -32.26 -10.56
CA PHE A 189 -36.03 -32.29 -11.15
C PHE A 189 -36.38 -33.67 -11.73
N GLU A 190 -35.45 -34.32 -12.45
CA GLU A 190 -35.68 -35.66 -12.99
C GLU A 190 -35.92 -36.69 -11.87
N ASP A 191 -35.13 -36.62 -10.80
CA ASP A 191 -35.28 -37.48 -9.62
C ASP A 191 -36.61 -37.22 -8.90
N ALA A 192 -36.97 -35.95 -8.67
CA ALA A 192 -38.24 -35.57 -8.07
C ALA A 192 -39.44 -36.04 -8.90
N TYR A 193 -39.36 -35.91 -10.21
CA TYR A 193 -40.40 -36.38 -11.14
C TYR A 193 -40.53 -37.91 -11.11
N ALA A 194 -39.41 -38.64 -11.18
CA ALA A 194 -39.39 -40.08 -11.12
C ALA A 194 -39.94 -40.61 -9.77
N LEU A 195 -39.61 -39.94 -8.67
CA LEU A 195 -40.08 -40.27 -7.34
C LEU A 195 -41.59 -40.05 -7.20
N HIS A 196 -42.11 -38.91 -7.67
CA HIS A 196 -43.55 -38.65 -7.66
C HIS A 196 -44.32 -39.63 -8.55
N LYS A 197 -43.78 -40.01 -9.70
CA LYS A 197 -44.39 -41.05 -10.56
C LYS A 197 -44.52 -42.40 -9.85
N LYS A 198 -43.60 -42.74 -8.94
CA LYS A 198 -43.62 -43.99 -8.17
C LYS A 198 -44.53 -43.94 -6.94
N LEU A 199 -44.49 -42.84 -6.19
CA LEU A 199 -45.15 -42.74 -4.88
C LEU A 199 -46.50 -41.99 -4.91
N SER A 200 -46.69 -41.08 -5.87
CA SER A 200 -47.91 -40.32 -6.14
C SER A 200 -48.60 -39.75 -4.89
N ASN A 201 -47.84 -39.07 -4.04
CA ASN A 201 -48.34 -38.43 -2.81
C ASN A 201 -48.07 -36.92 -2.80
N ASP A 202 -48.69 -36.21 -1.85
CA ASP A 202 -48.63 -34.76 -1.76
C ASP A 202 -47.21 -34.22 -1.54
N VAL A 203 -46.39 -34.92 -0.75
CA VAL A 203 -45.00 -34.53 -0.47
C VAL A 203 -44.16 -34.57 -1.76
N THR A 204 -44.28 -35.65 -2.54
CA THR A 204 -43.55 -35.80 -3.81
C THR A 204 -44.11 -34.88 -4.90
N ALA A 205 -45.40 -34.53 -4.85
CA ALA A 205 -45.99 -33.53 -5.73
C ALA A 205 -45.35 -32.15 -5.50
N VAL A 206 -45.28 -31.72 -4.24
CA VAL A 206 -44.66 -30.45 -3.84
C VAL A 206 -43.19 -30.40 -4.23
N LEU A 207 -42.42 -31.47 -3.97
CA LEU A 207 -41.01 -31.53 -4.36
C LEU A 207 -40.81 -31.39 -5.88
N LYS A 208 -41.61 -32.09 -6.68
CA LYS A 208 -41.61 -32.00 -8.15
C LYS A 208 -41.99 -30.59 -8.63
N ASP A 209 -43.01 -29.99 -8.05
CA ASP A 209 -43.48 -28.66 -8.47
C ASP A 209 -42.46 -27.55 -8.09
N ARG A 210 -41.83 -27.66 -6.92
CA ARG A 210 -40.80 -26.72 -6.47
C ARG A 210 -39.50 -26.81 -7.28
N THR A 211 -39.04 -28.03 -7.58
CA THR A 211 -37.86 -28.23 -8.46
C THR A 211 -38.14 -27.78 -9.89
N ALA A 212 -39.37 -27.96 -10.40
CA ALA A 212 -39.79 -27.41 -11.69
C ALA A 212 -39.77 -25.87 -11.72
N ALA A 213 -40.29 -25.23 -10.66
CA ALA A 213 -40.31 -23.78 -10.54
C ALA A 213 -38.88 -23.21 -10.49
N PHE A 214 -37.97 -23.85 -9.75
CA PHE A 214 -36.57 -23.42 -9.71
C PHE A 214 -35.85 -23.61 -11.06
N LYS A 215 -36.10 -24.73 -11.75
CA LYS A 215 -35.59 -24.99 -13.11
C LYS A 215 -36.01 -23.92 -14.12
N LEU A 216 -37.22 -23.37 -13.98
CA LEU A 216 -37.71 -22.29 -14.84
C LEU A 216 -36.90 -20.99 -14.70
N ASN A 217 -36.30 -20.75 -13.52
CA ASN A 217 -35.51 -19.56 -13.24
C ASN A 217 -34.03 -19.70 -13.67
N MET A 218 -33.57 -20.93 -13.96
CA MET A 218 -32.16 -21.18 -14.32
C MET A 218 -31.67 -20.43 -15.56
N PRO A 219 -32.45 -20.23 -16.63
CA PRO A 219 -32.04 -19.39 -17.75
C PRO A 219 -31.68 -17.96 -17.32
N THR A 220 -32.48 -17.35 -16.42
CA THR A 220 -32.19 -16.01 -15.89
C THR A 220 -30.95 -16.00 -15.00
N VAL A 221 -30.75 -17.03 -14.18
CA VAL A 221 -29.53 -17.17 -13.35
C VAL A 221 -28.28 -17.33 -14.21
N LEU A 222 -28.37 -18.08 -15.33
CA LEU A 222 -27.27 -18.23 -16.29
C LEU A 222 -26.95 -16.93 -17.03
N GLU A 223 -27.98 -16.15 -17.40
CA GLU A 223 -27.79 -14.83 -18.00
C GLU A 223 -27.14 -13.86 -17.01
N LEU A 224 -27.59 -13.83 -15.76
CA LEU A 224 -27.00 -12.98 -14.70
C LEU A 224 -25.58 -13.41 -14.31
N GLY A 225 -25.27 -14.69 -14.41
CA GLY A 225 -23.92 -15.23 -14.21
C GLY A 225 -22.96 -15.01 -15.38
N ASN A 226 -23.42 -14.43 -16.49
CA ASN A 226 -22.57 -14.15 -17.65
C ASN A 226 -21.64 -12.96 -17.34
N PRO A 227 -20.30 -13.12 -17.43
CA PRO A 227 -19.33 -12.04 -17.16
C PRO A 227 -19.49 -10.81 -18.05
N ALA A 228 -20.24 -10.91 -19.15
CA ALA A 228 -20.57 -9.79 -20.03
C ALA A 228 -21.63 -8.85 -19.43
N VAL A 229 -22.38 -9.28 -18.41
CA VAL A 229 -23.33 -8.45 -17.67
C VAL A 229 -22.54 -7.52 -16.74
N LYS A 230 -22.71 -6.21 -16.94
CA LYS A 230 -21.98 -5.17 -16.19
C LYS A 230 -22.79 -4.73 -14.97
N ASP A 231 -22.13 -4.16 -13.95
CA ASP A 231 -22.71 -3.58 -12.71
C ASP A 231 -23.91 -2.63 -12.87
N ARG A 232 -24.26 -2.23 -14.09
CA ARG A 232 -25.38 -1.33 -14.41
C ARG A 232 -26.67 -2.06 -14.78
N HIS A 233 -26.67 -3.39 -14.82
CA HIS A 233 -27.78 -4.26 -15.21
C HIS A 233 -28.30 -4.98 -13.97
#